data_AF-A0A956CQH0-F1
#
_entry.id   AF-A0A956CQH0-F1
#
_cell.length_a   1.000
_cell.length_b   1.000
_cell.length_c   1.000
_cell.angle_alpha   90.00
_cell.angle_beta   90.00
_cell.angle_gamma   90.00
#
_symmetry.space_group_name_H-M   'P 1'
#
loop_
_entity.id
_entity.type
_entity.pdbx_description
1 polymer ?
#
loop_
_entity_poly.entity_id
_entity_poly.type
_entity_poly.pdbx_seq_one_letter_code
_entity_poly.pdbx_strand_id
1 'polypeptide(L)'
;MKTRSIACLFLALAGALAGCDDSSSTKKPNDLGLCDPDDATGSNSRFLVISALDTIKEDKDGNLEGFNLDGTAKQTCECTTSEDENGNQVSNCGDYTSAEGTTGIDNQFSRLDQEVGEVLNLSGEIKKNIGEGDLIVLVSIDGLDDKTITSTTNDDCVAVEIYLGYVPNGGPPELKDGELVAGQTFDIRDTSFTDGMAMVRVGGAIENGRLIAGGADIPLSLPVGSATIDFVIRGGRFDAKFDGDSLKGGLIGGFIDVEELIDSVESIEAYASLGAILRPVLNKFADMNPGADKKCTAVSAALTFDAISAVRGDVGTRPDYDAGDSDAGDSDAGVDGG
;
A
#
# COMPACT_ATOMS: atom_id res chain seq x y z
N MET A 1 -37.79 36.39 -41.38
CA MET A 1 -37.81 37.87 -41.23
C MET A 1 -38.81 38.26 -40.16
N LYS A 2 -38.35 38.52 -38.92
CA LYS A 2 -38.82 39.59 -38.01
C LYS A 2 -38.25 39.39 -36.60
N THR A 3 -37.30 40.25 -36.31
CA THR A 3 -36.71 40.63 -35.04
C THR A 3 -37.69 41.44 -34.17
N ARG A 4 -37.43 41.44 -32.84
CA ARG A 4 -37.61 42.48 -31.80
C ARG A 4 -38.14 41.80 -30.51
N SER A 5 -37.39 41.65 -29.41
CA SER A 5 -36.57 42.56 -28.59
C SER A 5 -37.36 43.63 -27.83
N ILE A 6 -36.98 43.79 -26.56
CA ILE A 6 -37.27 44.83 -25.55
C ILE A 6 -38.39 44.50 -24.54
N ALA A 7 -38.03 44.26 -23.27
CA ALA A 7 -38.15 45.28 -22.21
C ALA A 7 -37.71 44.74 -20.83
N CYS A 8 -36.72 45.40 -20.25
CA CYS A 8 -36.39 45.35 -18.83
C CYS A 8 -37.57 45.80 -17.97
N LEU A 9 -37.77 45.15 -16.83
CA LEU A 9 -38.40 45.78 -15.67
C LEU A 9 -37.56 45.47 -14.43
N PHE A 10 -36.93 46.52 -13.90
CA PHE A 10 -36.34 46.56 -12.57
C PHE A 10 -37.45 46.44 -11.53
N LEU A 11 -37.36 45.47 -10.64
CA LEU A 11 -37.96 45.56 -9.30
C LEU A 11 -36.94 45.04 -8.29
N ALA A 12 -36.43 45.96 -7.47
CA ALA A 12 -35.60 45.66 -6.32
C ALA A 12 -36.46 45.04 -5.22
N LEU A 13 -36.06 43.87 -4.73
CA LEU A 13 -36.51 43.36 -3.45
C LEU A 13 -35.27 42.97 -2.65
N ALA A 14 -34.96 43.80 -1.66
CA ALA A 14 -34.03 43.48 -0.59
C ALA A 14 -34.69 42.40 0.28
N GLY A 15 -34.18 41.18 0.20
CA GLY A 15 -34.51 40.07 1.08
C GLY A 15 -33.21 39.37 1.45
N ALA A 16 -32.85 39.44 2.73
CA ALA A 16 -31.73 38.72 3.30
C ALA A 16 -31.87 37.22 3.02
N LEU A 17 -30.94 36.66 2.26
CA LEU A 17 -30.70 35.23 2.14
C LEU A 17 -29.25 34.98 2.51
N ALA A 18 -29.08 33.95 3.32
CA ALA A 18 -27.82 33.45 3.87
C ALA A 18 -26.72 33.40 2.81
N GLY A 19 -25.51 33.78 3.22
CA GLY A 19 -24.31 33.59 2.41
C GLY A 19 -24.16 32.12 2.06
N CYS A 20 -24.23 31.80 0.76
CA CYS A 20 -23.61 30.61 0.24
C CYS A 20 -22.11 30.86 0.31
N ASP A 21 -21.47 30.23 1.30
CA ASP A 21 -20.04 30.04 1.31
C ASP A 21 -19.70 29.09 0.16
N ASP A 22 -19.23 29.67 -0.94
CA ASP A 22 -18.84 28.96 -2.16
C ASP A 22 -17.40 28.45 -1.98
N SER A 23 -17.18 27.64 -0.94
CA SER A 23 -15.94 26.90 -0.74
C SER A 23 -15.96 25.66 -1.63
N SER A 24 -15.94 25.89 -2.95
CA SER A 24 -15.60 24.87 -3.94
C SER A 24 -14.10 24.59 -3.87
N SER A 25 -13.64 23.97 -2.78
CA SER A 25 -12.37 23.28 -2.78
C SER A 25 -12.50 22.15 -3.81
N THR A 26 -11.85 22.31 -4.95
CA THR A 26 -11.58 21.21 -5.88
C THR A 26 -10.97 20.07 -5.07
N LYS A 27 -11.78 19.07 -4.71
CA LYS A 27 -11.30 17.85 -4.05
C LYS A 27 -10.17 17.29 -4.91
N LYS A 28 -9.00 17.09 -4.28
CA LYS A 28 -7.88 16.48 -4.98
C LYS A 28 -8.25 15.04 -5.34
N PRO A 29 -7.68 14.45 -6.41
CA PRO A 29 -7.95 13.06 -6.81
C PRO A 29 -7.72 12.01 -5.68
N ASN A 30 -6.99 12.37 -4.62
CA ASN A 30 -6.67 11.52 -3.48
C ASN A 30 -7.37 11.95 -2.18
N ASP A 31 -8.28 12.91 -2.23
CA ASP A 31 -9.07 13.32 -1.08
C ASP A 31 -10.19 12.30 -0.85
N LEU A 32 -9.88 11.31 -0.02
CA LEU A 32 -10.85 10.30 0.44
C LEU A 32 -11.95 10.92 1.32
N GLY A 33 -11.87 12.22 1.66
CA GLY A 33 -12.77 12.87 2.60
C GLY A 33 -12.59 12.37 4.03
N LEU A 34 -11.43 11.78 4.34
CA LEU A 34 -11.08 11.29 5.67
C LEU A 34 -10.64 12.44 6.56
N CYS A 35 -10.70 12.23 7.87
CA CYS A 35 -10.30 13.25 8.84
C CYS A 35 -8.79 13.53 8.80
N ASP A 36 -8.37 14.62 9.43
CA ASP A 36 -6.96 14.83 9.77
C ASP A 36 -6.57 13.85 10.89
N PRO A 37 -5.46 13.09 10.79
CA PRO A 37 -5.02 12.21 11.87
C PRO A 37 -4.76 12.95 13.20
N ASP A 38 -4.55 14.27 13.19
CA ASP A 38 -4.45 15.09 14.41
C ASP A 38 -5.80 15.33 15.10
N ASP A 39 -6.91 15.14 14.39
CA ASP A 39 -8.27 15.27 14.92
C ASP A 39 -8.79 13.96 15.56
N ALA A 40 -8.01 12.87 15.52
CA ALA A 40 -8.37 11.59 16.09
C ALA A 40 -8.35 11.65 17.64
N THR A 41 -9.50 11.96 18.24
CA THR A 41 -9.58 12.28 19.70
C THR A 41 -9.86 11.09 20.62
N GLY A 42 -10.18 9.92 20.07
CA GLY A 42 -10.46 8.74 20.89
C GLY A 42 -9.27 8.34 21.76
N SER A 43 -9.56 7.70 22.89
CA SER A 43 -8.53 7.39 23.89
C SER A 43 -7.94 5.99 23.79
N ASN A 44 -8.47 5.17 22.87
CA ASN A 44 -8.03 3.80 22.70
C ASN A 44 -7.14 3.67 21.47
N SER A 45 -6.23 2.70 21.51
CA SER A 45 -5.37 2.36 20.39
C SER A 45 -5.27 0.85 20.20
N ARG A 46 -4.82 0.44 19.01
CA ARG A 46 -4.47 -0.94 18.68
C ARG A 46 -3.16 -0.98 17.95
N PHE A 47 -2.32 -1.92 18.35
CA PHE A 47 -1.03 -2.17 17.72
C PHE A 47 -1.04 -3.56 17.11
N LEU A 48 -0.79 -3.63 15.82
CA LEU A 48 -0.94 -4.83 15.00
C LEU A 48 0.35 -5.08 14.22
N VAL A 49 0.58 -6.32 13.83
CA VAL A 49 1.61 -6.73 12.88
C VAL A 49 0.95 -7.36 11.66
N ILE A 50 1.40 -6.99 10.46
CA ILE A 50 0.98 -7.67 9.23
C ILE A 50 1.53 -9.09 9.26
N SER A 51 0.63 -10.06 9.32
CA SER A 51 0.89 -11.50 9.42
C SER A 51 0.88 -12.23 8.09
N ALA A 52 0.22 -11.66 7.09
CA ALA A 52 0.23 -12.14 5.73
C ALA A 52 0.16 -10.96 4.77
N LEU A 53 0.89 -11.07 3.66
CA LEU A 53 0.88 -10.13 2.56
C LEU A 53 1.02 -10.94 1.26
N ASP A 54 0.14 -10.71 0.28
CA ASP A 54 0.13 -11.48 -0.96
C ASP A 54 -0.36 -10.65 -2.16
N THR A 55 0.06 -11.04 -3.36
CA THR A 55 -0.46 -10.45 -4.60
C THR A 55 -1.91 -10.88 -4.82
N ILE A 56 -2.70 -9.98 -5.40
CA ILE A 56 -4.09 -10.26 -5.74
C ILE A 56 -4.12 -10.96 -7.09
N LYS A 57 -4.90 -12.04 -7.18
CA LYS A 57 -5.11 -12.78 -8.43
C LYS A 57 -6.51 -12.53 -8.95
N GLU A 58 -6.61 -12.44 -10.27
CA GLU A 58 -7.88 -12.40 -10.96
C GLU A 58 -8.66 -13.70 -10.67
N ASP A 59 -9.95 -13.57 -10.37
CA ASP A 59 -10.81 -14.72 -10.16
C ASP A 59 -11.16 -15.41 -11.49
N LYS A 60 -11.86 -16.55 -11.42
CA LYS A 60 -12.26 -17.33 -12.59
C LYS A 60 -13.22 -16.59 -13.55
N ASP A 61 -13.89 -15.55 -13.08
CA ASP A 61 -14.87 -14.76 -13.82
C ASP A 61 -14.26 -13.46 -14.36
N GLY A 62 -12.98 -13.22 -14.10
CA GLY A 62 -12.23 -12.07 -14.56
C GLY A 62 -12.25 -10.87 -13.60
N ASN A 63 -12.76 -11.07 -12.38
CA ASN A 63 -12.84 -9.99 -11.39
C ASN A 63 -11.53 -9.86 -10.63
N LEU A 64 -11.25 -8.65 -10.17
CA LEU A 64 -10.05 -8.34 -9.41
C LEU A 64 -10.35 -7.33 -8.32
N GLU A 65 -9.80 -7.57 -7.14
CA GLU A 65 -9.85 -6.63 -6.02
C GLU A 65 -8.74 -5.57 -6.12
N GLY A 66 -9.03 -4.40 -5.58
CA GLY A 66 -8.11 -3.26 -5.60
C GLY A 66 -8.83 -1.95 -5.27
N PHE A 67 -8.28 -0.84 -5.76
CA PHE A 67 -8.82 0.49 -5.54
C PHE A 67 -9.12 1.17 -6.86
N ASN A 68 -10.17 1.99 -6.89
CA ASN A 68 -10.32 3.00 -7.94
C ASN A 68 -9.48 4.22 -7.58
N LEU A 69 -8.25 4.25 -8.10
CA LEU A 69 -7.22 5.22 -7.76
C LEU A 69 -7.42 6.53 -8.53
N ASP A 70 -7.92 6.48 -9.77
CA ASP A 70 -8.12 7.67 -10.60
C ASP A 70 -9.52 8.31 -10.45
N GLY A 71 -10.42 7.65 -9.72
CA GLY A 71 -11.78 8.11 -9.44
C GLY A 71 -12.74 7.92 -10.62
N THR A 72 -12.36 7.16 -11.64
CA THR A 72 -13.13 6.95 -12.86
C THR A 72 -13.30 5.47 -13.17
N ALA A 73 -14.32 5.13 -13.94
CA ALA A 73 -14.47 3.78 -14.49
C ALA A 73 -13.95 3.68 -15.93
N LYS A 74 -13.15 4.67 -16.34
CA LYS A 74 -12.67 4.81 -17.70
C LYS A 74 -11.20 5.15 -17.66
N GLN A 75 -10.40 4.21 -18.10
CA GLN A 75 -8.98 4.43 -18.28
C GLN A 75 -8.63 5.77 -18.95
N THR A 76 -7.83 6.56 -18.25
CA THR A 76 -7.31 7.87 -18.65
C THR A 76 -6.07 7.77 -19.53
N CYS A 77 -5.35 6.64 -19.46
CA CYS A 77 -4.17 6.34 -20.28
C CYS A 77 -4.54 5.92 -21.71
N GLU A 78 -3.64 6.18 -22.66
CA GLU A 78 -3.71 5.57 -23.98
C GLU A 78 -3.21 4.12 -23.92
N CYS A 79 -4.15 3.18 -23.82
CA CYS A 79 -3.83 1.75 -23.81
C CYS A 79 -3.55 1.19 -25.21
N THR A 80 -2.61 0.26 -25.25
CA THR A 80 -2.43 -0.61 -26.40
C THR A 80 -3.45 -1.73 -26.33
N THR A 81 -4.18 -1.93 -27.43
CA THR A 81 -5.08 -3.08 -27.58
C THR A 81 -4.44 -4.14 -28.46
N SER A 82 -4.52 -5.39 -28.04
CA SER A 82 -4.15 -6.57 -28.84
C SER A 82 -5.35 -7.49 -28.96
N GLU A 83 -5.35 -8.38 -29.95
CA GLU A 83 -6.31 -9.49 -29.98
C GLU A 83 -5.75 -10.70 -29.23
N ASP A 84 -6.55 -11.31 -28.35
CA ASP A 84 -6.23 -12.60 -27.74
C ASP A 84 -6.33 -13.76 -28.74
N GLU A 85 -6.03 -14.98 -28.29
CA GLU A 85 -6.13 -16.20 -29.12
C GLU A 85 -7.56 -16.51 -29.63
N ASN A 86 -8.57 -15.90 -29.03
CA ASN A 86 -9.98 -16.02 -29.39
C ASN A 86 -10.47 -14.86 -30.27
N GLY A 87 -9.61 -13.89 -30.60
CA GLY A 87 -9.95 -12.70 -31.39
C GLY A 87 -10.64 -11.59 -30.59
N ASN A 88 -10.61 -11.64 -29.25
CA ASN A 88 -11.14 -10.57 -28.41
C ASN A 88 -10.08 -9.48 -28.23
N GLN A 89 -10.50 -8.21 -28.28
CA GLN A 89 -9.60 -7.09 -27.95
C GLN A 89 -9.33 -7.07 -26.43
N VAL A 90 -8.06 -7.15 -26.07
CA VAL A 90 -7.55 -7.03 -24.70
C VAL A 90 -6.74 -5.74 -24.59
N SER A 91 -7.06 -4.93 -23.60
CA SER A 91 -6.33 -3.71 -23.25
C SER A 91 -5.26 -4.02 -22.20
N ASN A 92 -4.03 -3.57 -22.42
CA ASN A 92 -2.92 -3.76 -21.48
C ASN A 92 -3.01 -2.91 -20.20
N CYS A 93 -3.87 -1.89 -20.18
CA CYS A 93 -4.08 -1.03 -19.01
C CYS A 93 -5.56 -0.79 -18.71
N GLY A 94 -6.47 -1.70 -19.09
CA GLY A 94 -7.89 -1.53 -18.77
C GLY A 94 -8.22 -1.84 -17.31
N ASP A 95 -9.07 -1.00 -16.71
CA ASP A 95 -9.58 -1.16 -15.34
C ASP A 95 -10.36 -2.47 -15.19
N TYR A 96 -10.36 -3.01 -13.96
CA TYR A 96 -11.08 -4.22 -13.60
C TYR A 96 -12.46 -3.93 -12.99
N THR A 97 -13.19 -5.01 -12.75
CA THR A 97 -14.41 -5.02 -11.94
C THR A 97 -14.18 -5.92 -10.72
N SER A 98 -14.61 -5.50 -9.53
CA SER A 98 -14.55 -6.35 -8.32
C SER A 98 -15.64 -7.43 -8.35
N ALA A 99 -15.55 -8.43 -7.47
CA ALA A 99 -16.57 -9.49 -7.41
C ALA A 99 -17.97 -8.96 -7.04
N GLU A 100 -18.07 -7.83 -6.35
CA GLU A 100 -19.30 -7.12 -6.00
C GLU A 100 -19.83 -6.23 -7.13
N GLY A 101 -19.11 -6.14 -8.24
CA GLY A 101 -19.49 -5.34 -9.40
C GLY A 101 -19.00 -3.89 -9.36
N THR A 102 -18.06 -3.56 -8.48
CA THR A 102 -17.44 -2.21 -8.46
C THR A 102 -16.53 -2.08 -9.67
N THR A 103 -16.81 -1.12 -10.55
CA THR A 103 -16.02 -0.88 -11.78
C THR A 103 -14.92 0.15 -11.56
N GLY A 104 -13.88 0.11 -12.41
CA GLY A 104 -12.78 1.08 -12.35
C GLY A 104 -11.73 0.70 -11.32
N ILE A 105 -11.53 -0.60 -11.08
CA ILE A 105 -10.50 -1.07 -10.15
C ILE A 105 -9.15 -1.02 -10.86
N ASP A 106 -8.20 -0.33 -10.25
CA ASP A 106 -6.81 -0.20 -10.73
C ASP A 106 -5.92 -1.16 -9.94
N ASN A 107 -5.43 -2.19 -10.60
CA ASN A 107 -4.45 -3.12 -10.04
C ASN A 107 -3.70 -3.90 -11.14
N GLN A 108 -3.05 -3.18 -12.07
CA GLN A 108 -2.32 -3.81 -13.17
C GLN A 108 -1.11 -4.63 -12.73
N PHE A 109 -0.60 -4.37 -11.51
CA PHE A 109 0.44 -5.20 -10.91
C PHE A 109 0.04 -6.69 -10.82
N SER A 110 -1.25 -7.00 -10.67
CA SER A 110 -1.73 -8.39 -10.67
C SER A 110 -1.42 -9.15 -11.97
N ARG A 111 -1.55 -8.51 -13.13
CA ARG A 111 -1.21 -9.09 -14.44
C ARG A 111 0.29 -9.15 -14.65
N LEU A 112 1.02 -8.13 -14.17
CA LEU A 112 2.47 -8.18 -14.15
C LEU A 112 2.95 -9.41 -13.38
N ASP A 113 2.42 -9.66 -12.18
CA ASP A 113 2.74 -10.85 -11.38
C ASP A 113 2.37 -12.15 -12.11
N GLN A 114 1.34 -12.18 -12.94
CA GLN A 114 1.06 -13.36 -13.77
C GLN A 114 2.09 -13.56 -14.90
N GLU A 115 2.56 -12.48 -15.53
CA GLU A 115 3.54 -12.56 -16.62
C GLU A 115 4.96 -12.87 -16.12
N VAL A 116 5.35 -12.38 -14.94
CA VAL A 116 6.72 -12.51 -14.42
C VAL A 116 6.82 -13.27 -13.09
N GLY A 117 5.71 -13.69 -12.50
CA GLY A 117 5.68 -14.27 -11.15
C GLY A 117 6.39 -15.61 -11.02
N GLU A 118 6.46 -16.42 -12.10
CA GLU A 118 7.30 -17.64 -12.07
C GLU A 118 8.80 -17.32 -11.94
N VAL A 119 9.21 -16.15 -12.43
CA VAL A 119 10.60 -15.69 -12.37
C VAL A 119 10.89 -14.96 -11.05
N LEU A 120 9.95 -14.12 -10.59
CA LEU A 120 10.15 -13.27 -9.42
C LEU A 120 9.72 -13.92 -8.10
N ASN A 121 8.74 -14.83 -8.11
CA ASN A 121 8.14 -15.48 -6.94
C ASN A 121 7.88 -14.49 -5.77
N LEU A 122 7.34 -13.30 -6.07
CA LEU A 122 7.25 -12.21 -5.12
C LEU A 122 6.49 -12.60 -3.85
N SER A 123 5.34 -13.25 -3.98
CA SER A 123 4.56 -13.74 -2.83
C SER A 123 5.36 -14.71 -1.96
N GLY A 124 6.19 -15.57 -2.57
CA GLY A 124 7.05 -16.50 -1.85
C GLY A 124 8.14 -15.77 -1.07
N GLU A 125 8.81 -14.80 -1.69
CA GLU A 125 9.84 -13.98 -1.03
C GLU A 125 9.26 -13.09 0.07
N ILE A 126 8.07 -12.49 -0.12
CA ILE A 126 7.38 -11.73 0.92
C ILE A 126 7.09 -12.62 2.13
N LYS A 127 6.48 -13.80 1.91
CA LYS A 127 6.17 -14.76 2.98
C LYS A 127 7.42 -15.21 3.72
N LYS A 128 8.49 -15.49 2.97
CA LYS A 128 9.79 -15.85 3.53
C LYS A 128 10.35 -14.72 4.40
N ASN A 129 10.39 -13.49 3.89
CA ASN A 129 10.91 -12.34 4.63
C ASN A 129 10.11 -12.01 5.89
N ILE A 130 8.78 -12.21 5.89
CA ILE A 130 7.96 -12.11 7.11
C ILE A 130 8.35 -13.22 8.10
N GLY A 131 8.46 -14.46 7.63
CA GLY A 131 8.81 -15.62 8.46
C GLY A 131 10.23 -15.58 9.04
N GLU A 132 11.17 -14.93 8.33
CA GLU A 132 12.55 -14.71 8.77
C GLU A 132 12.71 -13.44 9.63
N GLY A 133 11.67 -12.60 9.71
CA GLY A 133 11.68 -11.34 10.48
C GLY A 133 12.38 -10.18 9.78
N ASP A 134 12.68 -10.33 8.49
CA ASP A 134 13.32 -9.29 7.68
C ASP A 134 12.35 -8.23 7.19
N LEU A 135 11.09 -8.62 6.97
CA LEU A 135 9.97 -7.74 6.68
C LEU A 135 8.92 -7.84 7.80
N ILE A 136 8.99 -6.91 8.77
CA ILE A 136 7.96 -6.73 9.80
C ILE A 136 7.31 -5.38 9.55
N VAL A 137 6.02 -5.38 9.19
CA VAL A 137 5.23 -4.16 9.03
C VAL A 137 4.25 -4.07 10.19
N LEU A 138 4.34 -3.00 10.96
CA LEU A 138 3.51 -2.75 12.13
C LEU A 138 2.49 -1.66 11.80
N VAL A 139 1.28 -1.81 12.31
CA VAL A 139 0.18 -0.86 12.11
C VAL A 139 -0.32 -0.42 13.48
N SER A 140 -0.33 0.89 13.74
CA SER A 140 -1.04 1.48 14.88
C SER A 140 -2.34 2.10 14.38
N ILE A 141 -3.43 1.82 15.08
CA ILE A 141 -4.72 2.49 14.91
C ILE A 141 -4.98 3.22 16.21
N ASP A 142 -4.90 4.55 16.17
CA ASP A 142 -5.03 5.44 17.31
C ASP A 142 -6.31 6.27 17.18
N GLY A 143 -6.76 6.84 18.29
CA GLY A 143 -7.95 7.69 18.29
C GLY A 143 -9.27 6.92 18.29
N LEU A 144 -9.29 5.64 18.69
CA LEU A 144 -10.51 4.83 18.72
C LEU A 144 -11.43 5.28 19.86
N ASP A 145 -12.67 5.64 19.54
CA ASP A 145 -13.70 6.01 20.50
C ASP A 145 -14.14 4.82 21.35
N ASP A 146 -14.40 3.69 20.68
CA ASP A 146 -14.88 2.46 21.29
C ASP A 146 -13.76 1.48 21.65
N LYS A 147 -13.87 0.86 22.82
CA LYS A 147 -12.98 -0.23 23.24
C LYS A 147 -13.24 -1.54 22.50
N THR A 148 -14.47 -1.74 22.05
CA THR A 148 -14.92 -2.97 21.41
C THR A 148 -15.37 -2.64 20.02
N ILE A 149 -14.69 -3.22 19.04
CA ILE A 149 -15.04 -3.06 17.63
C ILE A 149 -15.88 -4.26 17.21
N THR A 150 -16.95 -3.98 16.49
CA THR A 150 -17.90 -4.96 15.96
C THR A 150 -18.18 -4.64 14.50
N SER A 151 -18.87 -5.54 13.79
CA SER A 151 -19.32 -5.29 12.41
C SER A 151 -20.36 -4.18 12.27
N THR A 152 -20.73 -3.50 13.35
CA THR A 152 -21.65 -2.36 13.37
C THR A 152 -21.02 -1.12 13.97
N THR A 153 -19.74 -1.19 14.39
CA THR A 153 -19.02 -0.04 14.94
C THR A 153 -18.76 0.95 13.82
N ASN A 154 -18.97 2.23 14.12
CA ASN A 154 -18.52 3.33 13.29
C ASN A 154 -17.64 4.25 14.12
N ASP A 155 -16.56 4.74 13.53
CA ASP A 155 -15.66 5.73 14.11
C ASP A 155 -15.27 6.68 12.99
N ASP A 156 -15.73 7.93 13.08
CA ASP A 156 -15.59 8.89 11.98
C ASP A 156 -14.14 9.37 11.81
N CYS A 157 -13.29 9.18 12.83
CA CYS A 157 -11.90 9.63 12.77
C CYS A 157 -10.94 8.81 13.61
N VAL A 158 -10.07 8.07 12.92
CA VAL A 158 -8.93 7.37 13.51
C VAL A 158 -7.64 7.80 12.82
N ALA A 159 -6.52 7.74 13.54
CA ALA A 159 -5.20 7.87 12.94
C ALA A 159 -4.62 6.48 12.68
N VAL A 160 -4.13 6.24 11.47
CA VAL A 160 -3.41 5.02 11.11
C VAL A 160 -1.95 5.35 10.86
N GLU A 161 -1.07 4.69 11.59
CA GLU A 161 0.37 4.83 11.48
C GLU A 161 1.00 3.51 11.08
N ILE A 162 2.02 3.56 10.22
CA ILE A 162 2.72 2.37 9.74
C ILE A 162 4.19 2.50 10.04
N TYR A 163 4.74 1.40 10.52
CA TYR A 163 6.13 1.31 10.91
C TYR A 163 6.79 0.07 10.33
N LEU A 164 8.11 0.15 10.14
CA LEU A 164 8.94 -1.03 9.97
C LEU A 164 9.41 -1.49 11.35
N GLY A 165 9.27 -2.79 11.60
CA GLY A 165 9.60 -3.41 12.87
C GLY A 165 10.79 -4.35 12.82
N TYR A 166 11.10 -4.93 13.96
CA TYR A 166 11.97 -6.09 14.12
C TYR A 166 11.68 -6.79 15.46
N VAL A 167 12.18 -8.03 15.60
CA VAL A 167 12.10 -8.78 16.86
C VAL A 167 13.17 -8.23 17.84
N PRO A 168 12.83 -7.81 19.07
CA PRO A 168 13.73 -7.06 19.97
C PRO A 168 15.11 -7.71 20.23
N ASN A 169 15.17 -9.04 20.28
CA ASN A 169 16.41 -9.78 20.54
C ASN A 169 17.09 -10.29 19.25
N GLY A 170 16.65 -9.80 18.09
CA GLY A 170 17.01 -10.36 16.78
C GLY A 170 16.36 -11.73 16.52
N GLY A 171 16.74 -12.33 15.39
CA GLY A 171 16.24 -13.63 14.94
C GLY A 171 14.82 -13.59 14.33
N PRO A 172 14.32 -14.75 13.90
CA PRO A 172 12.99 -14.87 13.30
C PRO A 172 11.89 -14.77 14.38
N PRO A 173 10.69 -14.28 14.02
CA PRO A 173 9.54 -14.29 14.90
C PRO A 173 9.06 -15.71 15.21
N GLU A 174 8.24 -15.85 16.26
CA GLU A 174 7.54 -17.09 16.54
C GLU A 174 6.47 -17.35 15.48
N LEU A 175 6.55 -18.53 14.86
CA LEU A 175 5.58 -19.01 13.88
C LEU A 175 4.82 -20.22 14.40
N LYS A 176 3.53 -20.29 14.08
CA LYS A 176 2.70 -21.48 14.24
C LYS A 176 2.08 -21.82 12.90
N ASP A 177 2.35 -23.03 12.41
CA ASP A 177 1.87 -23.51 11.11
C ASP A 177 2.27 -22.59 9.92
N GLY A 178 3.40 -21.89 10.05
CA GLY A 178 3.93 -20.97 9.04
C GLY A 178 3.40 -19.53 9.15
N GLU A 179 2.56 -19.23 10.14
CA GLU A 179 1.98 -17.90 10.37
C GLU A 179 2.48 -17.26 11.65
N LEU A 180 2.55 -15.93 11.71
CA LEU A 180 2.91 -15.19 12.93
C LEU A 180 1.92 -15.50 14.06
N VAL A 181 2.45 -15.70 15.27
CA VAL A 181 1.64 -15.83 16.49
C VAL A 181 1.25 -14.44 17.02
N ALA A 182 -0.02 -14.26 17.38
CA ALA A 182 -0.53 -13.02 17.96
C ALA A 182 0.05 -12.74 19.35
N GLY A 183 0.21 -11.45 19.69
CA GLY A 183 0.66 -10.98 21.00
C GLY A 183 2.18 -10.94 21.16
N GLN A 184 2.94 -11.24 20.12
CA GLN A 184 4.39 -11.07 20.11
C GLN A 184 4.79 -9.60 20.24
N THR A 185 5.94 -9.36 20.86
CA THR A 185 6.53 -8.01 20.97
C THR A 185 7.40 -7.71 19.76
N PHE A 186 7.20 -6.54 19.16
CA PHE A 186 8.03 -6.03 18.07
C PHE A 186 8.51 -4.63 18.40
N ASP A 187 9.81 -4.42 18.25
CA ASP A 187 10.40 -3.09 18.32
C ASP A 187 10.20 -2.37 16.98
N ILE A 188 10.20 -1.05 17.02
CA ILE A 188 10.04 -0.19 15.86
C ILE A 188 11.42 0.29 15.41
N ARG A 189 11.70 0.20 14.11
CA ARG A 189 12.92 0.77 13.52
C ARG A 189 12.88 2.29 13.63
N ASP A 190 13.95 2.89 14.10
CA ASP A 190 14.13 4.34 14.15
C ASP A 190 13.94 5.03 12.77
N THR A 191 14.32 4.34 11.69
CA THR A 191 14.06 4.78 10.31
C THR A 191 12.59 4.88 9.95
N SER A 192 11.67 4.38 10.77
CA SER A 192 10.21 4.55 10.58
C SER A 192 9.72 5.94 10.98
N PHE A 193 10.61 6.82 11.42
CA PHE A 193 10.27 8.17 11.85
C PHE A 193 10.97 9.24 11.01
N THR A 194 10.26 10.34 10.76
CA THR A 194 10.83 11.59 10.23
C THR A 194 10.40 12.72 11.15
N ASP A 195 11.36 13.49 11.66
CA ASP A 195 11.13 14.58 12.61
C ASP A 195 10.30 14.17 13.85
N GLY A 196 10.45 12.92 14.30
CA GLY A 196 9.77 12.37 15.47
C GLY A 196 8.33 11.90 15.23
N MET A 197 7.83 11.96 13.99
CA MET A 197 6.52 11.44 13.59
C MET A 197 6.69 10.17 12.75
N ALA A 198 5.71 9.27 12.79
CA ALA A 198 5.70 8.11 11.90
C ALA A 198 5.78 8.57 10.44
N MET A 199 6.63 7.92 9.63
CA MET A 199 6.80 8.26 8.22
C MET A 199 5.50 8.16 7.43
N VAL A 200 4.67 7.17 7.78
CA VAL A 200 3.33 7.02 7.24
C VAL A 200 2.35 7.24 8.38
N ARG A 201 1.62 8.35 8.30
CA ARG A 201 0.54 8.69 9.21
C ARG A 201 -0.61 9.27 8.39
N VAL A 202 -1.74 8.60 8.42
CA VAL A 202 -2.94 8.96 7.64
C VAL A 202 -4.17 9.00 8.53
N GLY A 203 -5.12 9.84 8.15
CA GLY A 203 -6.47 9.77 8.70
C GLY A 203 -7.23 8.58 8.12
N GLY A 204 -8.20 8.10 8.88
CA GLY A 204 -9.07 7.00 8.51
C GLY A 204 -10.42 7.09 9.22
N ALA A 205 -11.30 6.16 8.88
CA ALA A 205 -12.57 5.95 9.52
C ALA A 205 -12.83 4.44 9.65
N ILE A 206 -13.69 4.07 10.60
CA ILE A 206 -14.27 2.74 10.69
C ILE A 206 -15.72 2.86 10.27
N GLU A 207 -16.13 2.13 9.25
CA GLU A 207 -17.50 2.09 8.76
C GLU A 207 -18.02 0.65 8.82
N ASN A 208 -19.02 0.40 9.67
CA ASN A 208 -19.58 -0.95 9.88
C ASN A 208 -18.50 -2.00 10.18
N GLY A 209 -17.54 -1.66 11.03
CA GLY A 209 -16.41 -2.52 11.38
C GLY A 209 -15.40 -2.75 10.26
N ARG A 210 -15.33 -1.85 9.27
CA ARG A 210 -14.31 -1.86 8.20
C ARG A 210 -13.48 -0.59 8.31
N LEU A 211 -12.18 -0.76 8.48
CA LEU A 211 -11.21 0.34 8.49
C LEU A 211 -10.97 0.80 7.05
N ILE A 212 -11.11 2.09 6.80
CA ILE A 212 -10.73 2.76 5.54
C ILE A 212 -9.76 3.87 5.91
N ALA A 213 -8.56 3.86 5.35
CA ALA A 213 -7.55 4.90 5.60
C ALA A 213 -6.71 5.16 4.35
N GLY A 214 -6.02 6.29 4.28
CA GLY A 214 -5.10 6.52 3.16
C GLY A 214 -4.80 7.97 2.85
N GLY A 215 -4.29 8.20 1.64
CA GLY A 215 -3.91 9.52 1.15
C GLY A 215 -2.45 9.92 1.47
N ALA A 216 -1.59 8.97 1.86
CA ALA A 216 -0.16 9.18 2.02
C ALA A 216 0.67 8.23 1.16
N ASP A 217 1.92 8.62 0.93
CA ASP A 217 2.92 7.81 0.26
C ASP A 217 3.50 6.80 1.27
N ILE A 218 3.60 5.52 0.88
CA ILE A 218 4.07 4.42 1.72
C ILE A 218 5.44 3.98 1.20
N PRO A 219 6.55 4.37 1.84
CA PRO A 219 7.86 3.85 1.49
C PRO A 219 7.96 2.39 1.94
N LEU A 220 8.41 1.54 1.02
CA LEU A 220 8.69 0.13 1.27
C LEU A 220 10.13 -0.20 0.88
N SER A 221 10.72 -1.08 1.67
CA SER A 221 12.06 -1.60 1.49
C SER A 221 11.98 -3.12 1.48
N LEU A 222 12.12 -3.73 0.31
CA LEU A 222 12.07 -5.18 0.15
C LEU A 222 13.48 -5.77 0.10
N PRO A 223 13.87 -6.59 1.07
CA PRO A 223 15.14 -7.31 1.00
C PRO A 223 15.09 -8.37 -0.10
N VAL A 224 16.10 -8.34 -0.99
CA VAL A 224 16.29 -9.29 -2.08
C VAL A 224 17.75 -9.76 -2.06
N GLY A 225 17.96 -10.99 -1.58
CA GLY A 225 19.30 -11.51 -1.35
C GLY A 225 20.04 -10.71 -0.28
N SER A 226 21.16 -10.09 -0.64
CA SER A 226 21.96 -9.23 0.25
C SER A 226 21.74 -7.73 0.02
N ALA A 227 20.74 -7.37 -0.78
CA ALA A 227 20.43 -5.99 -1.13
C ALA A 227 18.97 -5.66 -0.79
N THR A 228 18.61 -4.39 -0.91
CA THR A 228 17.25 -3.90 -0.65
C THR A 228 16.77 -3.12 -1.87
N ILE A 229 15.55 -3.39 -2.30
CA ILE A 229 14.84 -2.59 -3.29
C ILE A 229 13.92 -1.64 -2.53
N ASP A 230 14.21 -0.34 -2.62
CA ASP A 230 13.40 0.72 -2.04
C ASP A 230 12.45 1.30 -3.09
N PHE A 231 11.17 1.47 -2.75
CA PHE A 231 10.20 2.12 -3.63
C PHE A 231 9.05 2.71 -2.81
N VAL A 232 8.33 3.64 -3.40
CA VAL A 232 7.17 4.27 -2.74
C VAL A 232 5.88 3.87 -3.44
N ILE A 233 4.92 3.33 -2.67
CA ILE A 233 3.53 3.23 -3.09
C ILE A 233 2.88 4.60 -2.87
N ARG A 234 2.63 5.31 -3.96
CA ARG A 234 2.06 6.66 -3.92
C ARG A 234 0.55 6.63 -3.78
N GLY A 235 0.02 7.61 -3.06
CA GLY A 235 -1.42 7.72 -2.81
C GLY A 235 -2.01 6.48 -2.14
N GLY A 236 -1.24 5.89 -1.22
CA GLY A 236 -1.55 4.67 -0.50
C GLY A 236 -2.92 4.68 0.17
N ARG A 237 -3.63 3.56 0.08
CA ARG A 237 -4.95 3.32 0.65
C ARG A 237 -4.97 1.98 1.39
N PHE A 238 -5.78 1.93 2.43
CA PHE A 238 -6.01 0.80 3.31
C PHE A 238 -7.48 0.55 3.40
N ASP A 239 -7.82 -0.73 3.33
CA ASP A 239 -9.18 -1.17 3.50
C ASP A 239 -9.21 -2.55 4.10
N ALA A 240 -9.75 -2.73 5.31
CA ALA A 240 -9.78 -4.05 5.94
C ALA A 240 -10.94 -4.20 6.91
N LYS A 241 -11.45 -5.43 7.06
CA LYS A 241 -12.38 -5.74 8.15
C LYS A 241 -11.63 -5.68 9.47
N PHE A 242 -12.16 -4.95 10.44
CA PHE A 242 -11.58 -4.76 11.76
C PHE A 242 -12.49 -5.35 12.84
N ASP A 243 -11.99 -6.33 13.58
CA ASP A 243 -12.73 -6.96 14.70
C ASP A 243 -12.27 -6.49 16.09
N GLY A 244 -11.37 -5.50 16.11
CA GLY A 244 -10.83 -4.88 17.32
C GLY A 244 -9.42 -5.35 17.68
N ASP A 245 -9.04 -6.57 17.31
CA ASP A 245 -7.69 -7.10 17.61
C ASP A 245 -6.99 -7.66 16.35
N SER A 246 -7.67 -7.67 15.20
CA SER A 246 -7.12 -8.09 13.92
C SER A 246 -7.74 -7.33 12.74
N LEU A 247 -6.96 -7.21 11.66
CA LEU A 247 -7.44 -6.77 10.35
C LEU A 247 -7.48 -7.99 9.43
N LYS A 248 -8.61 -8.23 8.78
CA LYS A 248 -8.84 -9.43 7.97
C LYS A 248 -9.30 -9.10 6.56
N GLY A 249 -8.78 -9.85 5.58
CA GLY A 249 -9.11 -9.66 4.17
C GLY A 249 -8.84 -8.21 3.73
N GLY A 250 -7.73 -7.65 4.20
CA GLY A 250 -7.36 -6.28 3.95
C GLY A 250 -6.77 -6.08 2.55
N LEU A 251 -6.88 -4.87 2.05
CA LEU A 251 -6.24 -4.38 0.84
C LEU A 251 -5.34 -3.19 1.21
N ILE A 252 -4.09 -3.25 0.76
CA ILE A 252 -3.17 -2.11 0.76
C ILE A 252 -2.76 -1.84 -0.67
N GLY A 253 -2.88 -0.60 -1.13
CA GLY A 253 -2.62 -0.31 -2.54
C GLY A 253 -2.46 1.17 -2.87
N GLY A 254 -2.05 1.43 -4.09
CA GLY A 254 -1.72 2.74 -4.63
C GLY A 254 -1.05 2.57 -5.99
N PHE A 255 -0.14 3.46 -6.36
CA PHE A 255 0.61 3.31 -7.61
C PHE A 255 2.12 3.47 -7.39
N ILE A 256 2.90 2.75 -8.19
CA ILE A 256 4.36 2.76 -8.13
C ILE A 256 4.88 3.42 -9.40
N ASP A 257 5.75 4.42 -9.26
CA ASP A 257 6.39 5.05 -10.41
C ASP A 257 7.40 4.08 -11.04
N VAL A 258 7.28 3.89 -12.36
CA VAL A 258 8.08 2.90 -13.09
C VAL A 258 9.56 3.26 -13.04
N GLU A 259 9.90 4.53 -13.20
CA GLU A 259 11.29 4.99 -13.27
C GLU A 259 11.94 4.90 -11.89
N GLU A 260 11.22 5.30 -10.84
CA GLU A 260 11.67 5.16 -9.45
C GLU A 260 12.00 3.70 -9.09
N LEU A 261 11.13 2.76 -9.47
CA LEU A 261 11.37 1.34 -9.23
C LEU A 261 12.58 0.82 -10.01
N ILE A 262 12.74 1.24 -11.26
CA ILE A 262 13.89 0.82 -12.08
C ILE A 262 15.19 1.37 -11.52
N ASP A 263 15.23 2.66 -11.15
CA ASP A 263 16.42 3.30 -10.57
C ASP A 263 16.85 2.58 -9.29
N SER A 264 15.88 2.18 -8.46
CA SER A 264 16.12 1.38 -7.25
C SER A 264 16.72 0.01 -7.56
N VAL A 265 16.16 -0.73 -8.53
CA VAL A 265 16.71 -2.02 -8.97
C VAL A 265 18.10 -1.88 -9.57
N GLU A 266 18.32 -0.86 -10.41
CA GLU A 266 19.60 -0.62 -11.08
C GLU A 266 20.71 -0.15 -10.11
N SER A 267 20.33 0.41 -8.95
CA SER A 267 21.28 0.78 -7.89
C SER A 267 21.99 -0.44 -7.26
N ILE A 268 21.42 -1.63 -7.41
CA ILE A 268 21.99 -2.88 -6.93
C ILE A 268 22.87 -3.47 -8.02
N GLU A 269 24.19 -3.57 -7.78
CA GLU A 269 25.17 -4.02 -8.79
C GLU A 269 24.79 -5.36 -9.45
N ALA A 270 24.27 -6.31 -8.68
CA ALA A 270 23.83 -7.62 -9.17
C ALA A 270 22.64 -7.54 -10.16
N TYR A 271 21.87 -6.46 -10.13
CA TYR A 271 20.65 -6.26 -10.90
C TYR A 271 20.72 -5.07 -11.87
N ALA A 272 21.86 -4.39 -11.99
CA ALA A 272 22.04 -3.23 -12.87
C ALA A 272 21.62 -3.48 -14.34
N SER A 273 21.71 -4.71 -14.83
CA SER A 273 21.28 -5.06 -16.20
C SER A 273 19.78 -5.37 -16.34
N LEU A 274 19.06 -5.58 -15.23
CA LEU A 274 17.64 -5.91 -15.24
C LEU A 274 16.77 -4.73 -15.61
N GLY A 275 17.17 -3.49 -15.33
CA GLY A 275 16.33 -2.33 -15.63
C GLY A 275 16.03 -2.19 -17.13
N ALA A 276 16.95 -2.56 -18.02
CA ALA A 276 16.70 -2.61 -19.47
C ALA A 276 15.64 -3.64 -19.88
N ILE A 277 15.45 -4.69 -19.08
CA ILE A 277 14.46 -5.77 -19.29
C ILE A 277 13.14 -5.41 -18.62
N LEU A 278 13.18 -4.89 -17.39
CA LEU A 278 12.00 -4.53 -16.60
C LEU A 278 11.27 -3.34 -17.18
N ARG A 279 12.00 -2.34 -17.69
CA ARG A 279 11.40 -1.08 -18.16
C ARG A 279 10.36 -1.26 -19.26
N PRO A 280 10.59 -2.02 -20.35
CA PRO A 280 9.53 -2.29 -21.33
C PRO A 280 8.32 -3.03 -20.74
N VAL A 281 8.55 -3.95 -19.79
CA VAL A 281 7.48 -4.74 -19.16
C VAL A 281 6.65 -3.86 -18.23
N LEU A 282 7.26 -3.09 -17.34
CA LEU A 282 6.58 -2.16 -16.45
C LEU A 282 5.80 -1.09 -17.23
N ASN A 283 6.41 -0.49 -18.26
CA ASN A 283 5.72 0.48 -19.11
C ASN A 283 4.57 -0.13 -19.91
N LYS A 284 4.60 -1.44 -20.21
CA LYS A 284 3.48 -2.14 -20.83
C LYS A 284 2.28 -2.23 -19.86
N PHE A 285 2.51 -2.26 -18.56
CA PHE A 285 1.45 -2.34 -17.54
C PHE A 285 1.14 -1.01 -16.86
N ALA A 286 1.82 0.07 -17.23
CA ALA A 286 1.59 1.38 -16.66
C ALA A 286 0.21 1.91 -17.05
N ASP A 287 -0.57 2.27 -16.04
CA ASP A 287 -1.98 2.64 -16.11
C ASP A 287 -2.31 3.85 -15.24
N MET A 288 -1.31 4.41 -14.56
CA MET A 288 -1.44 5.57 -13.69
C MET A 288 -0.49 6.69 -14.11
N ASN A 289 -0.84 7.92 -13.72
CA ASN A 289 -0.08 9.14 -13.96
C ASN A 289 0.15 9.42 -15.47
N PRO A 290 -0.90 9.79 -16.23
CA PRO A 290 -0.77 10.05 -17.66
C PRO A 290 0.10 11.28 -17.93
N GLY A 291 1.13 11.08 -18.75
CA GLY A 291 1.97 12.14 -19.29
C GLY A 291 1.23 13.01 -20.32
N ALA A 292 1.92 14.03 -20.83
CA ALA A 292 1.36 14.93 -21.85
C ALA A 292 1.03 14.21 -23.17
N ASP A 293 1.68 13.08 -23.45
CA ASP A 293 1.42 12.19 -24.58
C ASP A 293 0.39 11.09 -24.26
N LYS A 294 -0.25 11.16 -23.09
CA LYS A 294 -1.22 10.19 -22.54
C LYS A 294 -0.65 8.80 -22.25
N LYS A 295 0.67 8.62 -22.30
CA LYS A 295 1.30 7.40 -21.78
C LYS A 295 1.42 7.50 -20.27
N CYS A 296 1.13 6.40 -19.60
CA CYS A 296 1.20 6.33 -18.15
C CYS A 296 2.59 5.90 -17.71
N THR A 297 3.04 6.46 -16.59
CA THR A 297 4.40 6.27 -16.05
C THR A 297 4.41 5.56 -14.71
N ALA A 298 3.24 5.18 -14.21
CA ALA A 298 3.09 4.44 -12.97
C ALA A 298 2.19 3.22 -13.17
N VAL A 299 2.41 2.20 -12.36
CA VAL A 299 1.63 0.95 -12.33
C VAL A 299 0.81 0.94 -11.04
N SER A 300 -0.51 0.78 -11.15
CA SER A 300 -1.39 0.54 -10.02
C SER A 300 -1.11 -0.84 -9.40
N ALA A 301 -1.05 -0.87 -8.08
CA ALA A 301 -0.79 -2.08 -7.33
C ALA A 301 -1.67 -2.14 -6.09
N ALA A 302 -2.25 -3.31 -5.85
CA ALA A 302 -2.88 -3.65 -4.59
C ALA A 302 -2.44 -5.04 -4.14
N LEU A 303 -2.19 -5.16 -2.84
CA LEU A 303 -1.83 -6.40 -2.16
C LEU A 303 -2.92 -6.73 -1.15
N THR A 304 -3.19 -8.01 -0.97
CA THR A 304 -3.99 -8.49 0.16
C THR A 304 -3.12 -8.53 1.41
N PHE A 305 -3.70 -8.23 2.57
CA PHE A 305 -3.03 -8.41 3.85
C PHE A 305 -3.97 -8.87 4.96
N ASP A 306 -3.39 -9.53 5.95
CA ASP A 306 -4.00 -9.79 7.24
C ASP A 306 -3.07 -9.25 8.33
N ALA A 307 -3.63 -8.62 9.37
CA ALA A 307 -2.87 -8.19 10.54
C ALA A 307 -3.46 -8.76 11.83
N ILE A 308 -2.60 -9.01 12.82
CA ILE A 308 -2.97 -9.56 14.12
C ILE A 308 -2.39 -8.71 15.24
N SER A 309 -2.97 -8.80 16.44
CA SER A 309 -2.50 -8.06 17.62
C SER A 309 -1.02 -8.29 17.88
N ALA A 310 -0.31 -7.22 18.20
CA ALA A 310 1.09 -7.21 18.60
C ALA A 310 1.26 -6.38 19.89
N VAL A 311 2.36 -6.61 20.60
CA VAL A 311 2.79 -5.76 21.71
C VAL A 311 3.82 -4.77 21.17
N ARG A 312 3.57 -3.48 21.41
CA ARG A 312 4.50 -2.41 21.04
C ARG A 312 5.75 -2.50 21.92
N GLY A 313 6.90 -2.69 21.28
CA GLY A 313 8.22 -2.64 21.90
C GLY A 313 8.82 -1.23 21.91
N ASP A 314 10.14 -1.18 22.02
CA ASP A 314 10.92 0.05 22.02
C ASP A 314 11.18 0.58 20.59
N VAL A 315 11.62 1.83 20.49
CA VAL A 315 12.14 2.39 19.24
C VAL A 315 13.66 2.26 19.25
N GLY A 316 14.24 1.69 18.19
CA GLY A 316 15.68 1.54 18.09
C GLY A 316 16.16 1.04 16.73
N THR A 317 17.47 0.86 16.63
CA THR A 317 18.10 0.20 15.49
C THR A 317 17.98 -1.31 15.64
N ARG A 318 17.61 -2.02 14.56
CA ARG A 318 17.65 -3.49 14.54
C ARG A 318 19.06 -3.93 14.96
N PRO A 319 19.23 -4.80 15.97
CA PRO A 319 20.53 -5.40 16.25
C PRO A 319 21.00 -6.06 14.96
N ASP A 320 22.17 -5.66 14.45
CA ASP A 320 22.74 -6.29 13.27
C ASP A 320 22.73 -7.80 13.51
N TYR A 321 21.96 -8.52 12.70
CA TYR A 321 22.02 -9.96 12.70
C TYR A 321 23.36 -10.28 12.05
N ASP A 322 24.40 -10.41 12.89
CA ASP A 322 25.71 -10.85 12.46
C ASP A 322 25.57 -12.31 12.01
N ALA A 323 25.12 -12.46 10.75
CA ALA A 323 24.74 -13.73 10.15
C ALA A 323 25.95 -14.67 9.95
N GLY A 324 27.16 -14.23 10.28
CA GLY A 324 28.34 -15.00 9.98
C GLY A 324 29.67 -14.32 10.24
N ASP A 325 29.92 -13.81 11.45
CA ASP A 325 31.23 -14.07 12.04
C ASP A 325 31.27 -15.53 12.52
N SER A 326 31.15 -16.46 11.56
CA SER A 326 31.68 -17.80 11.72
C SER A 326 33.20 -17.67 11.60
N ASP A 327 33.83 -17.06 12.60
CA ASP A 327 35.25 -17.17 12.83
C ASP A 327 35.46 -18.65 13.21
N ALA A 328 35.52 -19.47 12.17
CA ALA A 328 35.84 -20.87 12.23
C ALA A 328 37.24 -20.90 12.82
N GLY A 329 37.29 -21.10 14.14
CA GLY A 329 38.50 -21.06 14.92
C GLY A 329 39.64 -21.68 14.14
N ASP A 330 40.58 -20.82 13.75
CA ASP A 330 41.91 -21.21 13.33
C ASP A 330 42.52 -21.88 14.56
N SER A 331 42.25 -23.18 14.68
CA SER A 331 42.89 -24.03 15.66
C SER A 331 44.34 -24.12 15.23
N ASP A 332 45.12 -23.18 15.73
CA ASP A 332 46.57 -23.15 15.71
C ASP A 332 47.07 -24.43 16.39
N ALA A 333 47.13 -25.50 15.58
CA ALA A 333 47.73 -26.76 15.94
C ALA A 333 49.24 -26.52 15.95
N GLY A 334 49.74 -26.05 17.08
CA GLY A 334 51.16 -26.06 17.40
C GLY A 334 51.73 -27.46 17.18
N VAL A 335 52.48 -27.61 16.10
CA VAL A 335 53.36 -28.76 15.88
C VAL A 335 54.69 -28.42 16.54
N ASP A 336 54.79 -28.76 17.81
CA ASP A 336 56.05 -29.00 18.49
C ASP A 336 56.42 -30.49 18.31
N GLY A 337 57.61 -30.75 17.78
CA GLY A 337 58.30 -32.04 17.96
C GLY A 337 58.96 -32.63 16.71
N GLY A 338 60.28 -32.41 16.58
CA GLY A 338 61.15 -33.14 15.64
C GLY A 338 62.50 -32.48 15.43
#